data_AF-D6CMB3-F1
#
_entry.id   AF-D6CMB3-F1
#
_cell.length_a   1.000
_cell.length_b   1.000
_cell.length_c   1.000
_cell.angle_alpha   90.00
_cell.angle_beta   90.00
_cell.angle_gamma   90.00
#
_symmetry.space_group_name_H-M   'P 1'
#
loop_
_entity.id
_entity.type
_entity.pdbx_description
1 polymer ?
#
loop_
_entity_poly.entity_id
_entity_poly.type
_entity_poly.pdbx_seq_one_letter_code
_entity_poly.pdbx_strand_id
1 'polypeptide(L)'
;MKMKKIRLSMLLLGAWPVIALAATNASGVENRSDEAMPKSGASVSSEAAAMPGAMKGMNMQGMNMQGMDMSVVATNAASAPHASVHADADADASSTGNPGKATVATQNVEITMDDSMRFTPDVIHVQPGQTIRFVLINRGQIKHEMTIGSMAELKEHEKMMAAMPDMPDGAEPNMVAVPPGGKGELIWRFGKPGTVDFACTMPGHMEAGMVGKILVE
;
A
#
# COMPACT_ATOMS: atom_id res chain seq x y z
N MET A 1 34.27 50.15 12.30
CA MET A 1 34.59 50.72 10.96
C MET A 1 35.63 49.85 10.25
N LYS A 2 35.20 49.02 9.27
CA LYS A 2 35.94 48.68 8.02
C LYS A 2 35.15 47.61 7.25
N MET A 3 34.27 48.10 6.37
CA MET A 3 33.59 47.33 5.35
C MET A 3 34.60 46.90 4.27
N LYS A 4 34.62 45.62 3.90
CA LYS A 4 35.34 45.13 2.70
C LYS A 4 34.35 44.99 1.54
N LYS A 5 34.73 45.61 0.43
CA LYS A 5 33.96 45.84 -0.79
C LYS A 5 33.93 44.60 -1.69
N ILE A 6 32.72 44.23 -2.10
CA ILE A 6 32.22 43.84 -3.44
C ILE A 6 33.28 43.54 -4.52
N ARG A 7 33.16 42.36 -5.16
CA ARG A 7 33.31 42.23 -6.62
C ARG A 7 32.17 41.36 -7.18
N LEU A 8 31.25 42.05 -7.85
CA LEU A 8 30.19 41.52 -8.69
C LEU A 8 30.80 41.30 -10.07
N SER A 9 30.90 40.04 -10.51
CA SER A 9 31.21 39.70 -11.91
C SER A 9 29.94 39.23 -12.59
N MET A 10 29.47 40.09 -13.48
CA MET A 10 28.40 39.93 -14.46
C MET A 10 29.00 39.46 -15.79
N LEU A 11 28.18 38.87 -16.67
CA LEU A 11 28.44 38.31 -18.03
C LEU A 11 28.74 36.79 -18.00
N LEU A 12 28.12 35.92 -18.80
CA LEU A 12 27.48 36.08 -20.11
C LEU A 12 26.13 35.32 -20.21
N LEU A 13 25.15 35.95 -20.85
CA LEU A 13 24.07 35.25 -21.55
C LEU A 13 24.65 34.52 -22.77
N GLY A 14 24.60 33.20 -22.77
CA GLY A 14 24.85 32.36 -23.94
C GLY A 14 23.54 31.72 -24.39
N ALA A 15 22.91 32.30 -25.40
CA ALA A 15 21.75 31.75 -26.07
C ALA A 15 22.10 30.39 -26.71
N TRP A 16 21.40 29.33 -26.33
CA TRP A 16 21.43 28.06 -27.03
C TRP A 16 20.35 28.05 -28.12
N PRO A 17 20.68 27.65 -29.37
CA PRO A 17 19.72 27.64 -30.45
C PRO A 17 18.69 26.52 -30.29
N VAL A 18 17.43 26.89 -30.48
CA VAL A 18 16.30 25.98 -30.68
C VAL A 18 16.53 25.25 -32.00
N ILE A 19 16.92 23.97 -31.94
CA ILE A 19 16.88 23.09 -33.11
C ILE A 19 15.48 22.49 -33.17
N ALA A 20 14.63 23.10 -34.01
CA ALA A 20 13.46 22.44 -34.56
C ALA A 20 13.86 21.80 -35.89
N LEU A 21 13.76 20.47 -36.00
CA LEU A 21 13.83 19.80 -37.30
C LEU A 21 12.84 18.63 -37.38
N ALA A 22 11.77 18.92 -38.13
CA ALA A 22 11.01 18.07 -39.03
C ALA A 22 10.59 16.65 -38.58
N ALA A 23 9.29 16.53 -38.30
CA ALA A 23 8.54 15.30 -38.53
C ALA A 23 8.59 14.93 -40.03
N THR A 24 8.97 13.69 -40.33
CA THR A 24 8.70 13.06 -41.61
C THR A 24 7.61 12.01 -41.41
N ASN A 25 6.50 12.20 -42.12
CA ASN A 25 5.42 11.23 -42.24
C ASN A 25 5.75 10.37 -43.45
N ALA A 26 5.91 9.06 -43.25
CA ALA A 26 5.94 8.08 -44.34
C ALA A 26 4.74 7.15 -44.19
N SER A 27 3.86 7.24 -45.17
CA SER A 27 2.70 6.39 -45.40
C SER A 27 3.08 4.97 -45.80
N GLY A 28 2.29 4.00 -45.34
CA GLY A 28 1.82 2.88 -46.15
C GLY A 28 2.76 1.67 -46.34
N VAL A 29 2.41 0.56 -45.70
CA VAL A 29 2.15 -0.66 -46.48
C VAL A 29 1.11 -1.52 -45.76
N GLU A 30 -0.03 -1.68 -46.42
CA GLU A 30 -1.07 -2.65 -46.09
C GLU A 30 -0.56 -4.05 -46.45
N ASN A 31 -0.85 -5.05 -45.61
CA ASN A 31 -0.83 -6.43 -46.08
C ASN A 31 -2.08 -7.13 -45.58
N ARG A 32 -3.03 -7.26 -46.50
CA ARG A 32 -4.28 -8.01 -46.38
C ARG A 32 -4.36 -8.95 -47.59
N SER A 33 -4.34 -10.24 -47.33
CA SER A 33 -4.84 -11.32 -48.19
C SER A 33 -5.03 -12.51 -47.23
N ASP A 34 -6.22 -12.78 -46.74
CA ASP A 34 -7.37 -13.43 -47.39
C ASP A 34 -7.39 -14.96 -47.21
N GLU A 35 -8.63 -15.43 -47.05
CA GLU A 35 -9.13 -16.82 -47.14
C GLU A 35 -9.00 -17.70 -45.87
N ALA A 36 -10.02 -18.42 -45.40
CA ALA A 36 -11.44 -18.50 -45.74
C ALA A 36 -12.15 -19.30 -44.62
N MET A 37 -13.43 -19.00 -44.41
CA MET A 37 -14.36 -19.81 -43.61
C MET A 37 -14.70 -21.14 -44.32
N PRO A 38 -15.33 -22.09 -43.60
CA PRO A 38 -16.73 -22.34 -43.94
C PRO A 38 -17.70 -22.26 -42.75
N LYS A 39 -18.93 -21.88 -43.08
CA LYS A 39 -20.07 -21.64 -42.18
C LYS A 39 -20.83 -22.91 -41.78
N SER A 40 -21.54 -22.74 -40.66
CA SER A 40 -22.96 -23.06 -40.43
C SER A 40 -23.25 -24.28 -39.55
N GLY A 41 -24.03 -24.05 -38.49
CA GLY A 41 -24.84 -25.10 -37.88
C GLY A 41 -25.25 -24.87 -36.43
N ALA A 42 -26.52 -24.48 -36.26
CA ALA A 42 -27.41 -24.79 -35.13
C ALA A 42 -27.26 -24.01 -33.79
N SER A 43 -28.25 -23.15 -33.61
CA SER A 43 -28.90 -22.80 -32.35
C SER A 43 -29.18 -24.00 -31.43
N VAL A 44 -28.95 -23.83 -30.13
CA VAL A 44 -29.87 -24.27 -29.07
C VAL A 44 -29.68 -23.42 -27.82
N SER A 45 -30.76 -22.77 -27.38
CA SER A 45 -31.00 -22.46 -25.98
C SER A 45 -31.05 -23.78 -25.20
N SER A 46 -30.48 -23.85 -24.00
CA SER A 46 -31.25 -23.97 -22.76
C SER A 46 -30.38 -24.31 -21.54
N GLU A 47 -30.88 -23.85 -20.41
CA GLU A 47 -30.78 -24.47 -19.08
C GLU A 47 -29.46 -24.41 -18.31
N ALA A 48 -29.47 -23.42 -17.40
CA ALA A 48 -28.84 -23.47 -16.10
C ALA A 48 -29.16 -24.79 -15.36
N ALA A 49 -28.11 -25.47 -14.91
CA ALA A 49 -28.22 -26.60 -14.00
C ALA A 49 -27.97 -26.12 -12.55
N ALA A 50 -29.04 -26.25 -11.76
CA ALA A 50 -29.04 -26.13 -10.31
C ALA A 50 -28.39 -27.35 -9.64
N MET A 51 -27.84 -27.16 -8.45
CA MET A 51 -27.64 -28.21 -7.44
C MET A 51 -28.20 -27.76 -6.07
N PRO A 52 -28.62 -28.71 -5.20
CA PRO A 52 -29.67 -28.49 -4.19
C PRO A 52 -29.17 -28.40 -2.72
N GLY A 53 -30.03 -27.90 -1.83
CA GLY A 53 -29.96 -28.09 -0.37
C GLY A 53 -29.84 -26.79 0.42
N ALA A 54 -30.93 -26.07 0.75
CA ALA A 54 -31.84 -26.30 1.87
C ALA A 54 -31.17 -26.31 3.27
N MET A 55 -31.03 -25.14 3.89
CA MET A 55 -31.02 -25.00 5.35
C MET A 55 -31.95 -23.84 5.75
N LYS A 56 -32.83 -24.20 6.69
CA LYS A 56 -34.05 -23.57 7.16
C LYS A 56 -33.76 -22.31 7.98
N GLY A 57 -34.53 -21.25 7.77
CA GLY A 57 -34.61 -20.12 8.70
C GLY A 57 -35.18 -20.56 10.05
N MET A 58 -34.44 -20.27 11.13
CA MET A 58 -34.98 -20.31 12.49
C MET A 58 -35.46 -18.91 12.86
N ASN A 59 -36.78 -18.83 12.97
CA ASN A 59 -37.60 -17.74 13.45
C ASN A 59 -37.79 -17.94 14.97
N MET A 60 -37.40 -16.98 15.80
CA MET A 60 -37.59 -17.02 17.26
C MET A 60 -38.72 -16.07 17.64
N GLN A 61 -39.97 -16.54 17.58
CA GLN A 61 -41.07 -15.95 18.34
C GLN A 61 -41.01 -16.42 19.79
N GLY A 62 -41.15 -15.46 20.70
CA GLY A 62 -42.08 -15.54 21.82
C GLY A 62 -41.77 -16.57 22.91
N MET A 63 -41.04 -16.13 23.93
CA MET A 63 -41.22 -16.68 25.28
C MET A 63 -41.59 -15.56 26.25
N ASN A 64 -42.87 -15.57 26.55
CA ASN A 64 -43.58 -14.85 27.59
C ASN A 64 -43.16 -15.40 28.98
N MET A 65 -42.73 -14.53 29.89
CA MET A 65 -42.60 -14.84 31.32
C MET A 65 -43.32 -13.74 32.09
N GLN A 66 -44.56 -14.04 32.51
CA GLN A 66 -45.24 -13.29 33.54
C GLN A 66 -44.56 -13.50 34.90
N GLY A 67 -44.45 -12.41 35.65
CA GLY A 67 -44.69 -12.39 37.09
C GLY A 67 -43.46 -12.56 37.97
N MET A 68 -43.03 -11.46 38.58
CA MET A 68 -42.77 -11.35 40.03
C MET A 68 -42.50 -9.87 40.35
N ASP A 69 -43.55 -9.23 40.88
CA ASP A 69 -43.47 -8.00 41.67
C ASP A 69 -42.75 -8.29 42.99
N MET A 70 -41.77 -7.46 43.37
CA MET A 70 -41.47 -7.12 44.76
C MET A 70 -40.75 -5.76 44.80
N SER A 71 -41.51 -4.75 45.23
CA SER A 71 -41.05 -3.46 45.73
C SER A 71 -40.10 -3.61 46.94
N VAL A 72 -38.89 -3.03 46.89
CA VAL A 72 -38.14 -2.56 48.08
C VAL A 72 -37.19 -1.39 47.74
N VAL A 73 -37.54 -0.21 48.27
CA VAL A 73 -36.71 0.87 48.87
C VAL A 73 -35.44 1.41 48.16
N ALA A 74 -35.45 2.72 47.95
CA ALA A 74 -34.37 3.57 47.45
C ALA A 74 -33.10 3.62 48.33
N THR A 75 -31.92 3.69 47.70
CA THR A 75 -30.76 4.45 48.19
C THR A 75 -29.96 5.04 47.02
N ASN A 76 -29.51 6.29 47.19
CA ASN A 76 -28.67 7.04 46.26
C ASN A 76 -27.32 6.36 46.01
N ALA A 77 -26.88 6.29 44.75
CA ALA A 77 -25.46 6.26 44.39
C ALA A 77 -25.27 6.92 43.02
N ALA A 78 -24.40 7.92 42.98
CA ALA A 78 -24.09 8.73 41.81
C ALA A 78 -23.48 7.88 40.69
N SER A 79 -24.00 8.04 39.47
CA SER A 79 -23.43 7.49 38.24
C SER A 79 -22.11 8.22 37.92
N ALA A 80 -20.98 7.58 38.20
CA ALA A 80 -19.72 7.90 37.54
C ALA A 80 -19.65 7.06 36.25
N PRO A 81 -19.45 7.65 35.05
CA PRO A 81 -19.23 6.86 33.86
C PRO A 81 -17.87 6.15 33.99
N HIS A 82 -17.91 4.82 33.93
CA HIS A 82 -16.73 3.99 33.70
C HIS A 82 -16.13 4.37 32.35
N ALA A 83 -15.14 5.26 32.36
CA ALA A 83 -14.25 5.43 31.23
C ALA A 83 -13.42 4.15 31.12
N SER A 84 -13.85 3.26 30.24
CA SER A 84 -13.02 2.19 29.69
C SER A 84 -11.87 2.85 28.95
N VAL A 85 -10.80 3.19 29.67
CA VAL A 85 -9.50 3.42 29.07
C VAL A 85 -9.07 2.09 28.48
N HIS A 86 -9.39 1.87 27.22
CA HIS A 86 -8.67 0.91 26.40
C HIS A 86 -7.25 1.46 26.29
N ALA A 87 -6.42 1.13 27.28
CA ALA A 87 -4.98 1.15 27.11
C ALA A 87 -4.73 0.20 25.94
N ASP A 88 -4.44 0.75 24.76
CA ASP A 88 -3.81 0.01 23.70
C ASP A 88 -2.56 -0.61 24.33
N ALA A 89 -2.66 -1.90 24.65
CA ALA A 89 -1.59 -2.66 25.26
C ALA A 89 -0.33 -2.44 24.42
N ASP A 90 0.78 -2.14 25.09
CA ASP A 90 2.13 -2.25 24.57
C ASP A 90 2.32 -3.69 24.05
N ALA A 91 1.84 -3.93 22.82
CA ALA A 91 2.35 -5.00 22.00
C ALA A 91 3.86 -4.76 21.91
N ASP A 92 4.64 -5.71 22.41
CA ASP A 92 6.10 -5.68 22.39
C ASP A 92 6.53 -5.12 21.04
N ALA A 93 7.05 -3.90 21.05
CA ALA A 93 7.30 -3.18 19.83
C ALA A 93 8.35 -3.97 19.04
N SER A 94 7.92 -4.68 17.99
CA SER A 94 8.83 -5.32 17.04
C SER A 94 9.88 -4.29 16.60
N SER A 95 11.13 -4.74 16.40
CA SER A 95 12.21 -3.88 15.92
C SER A 95 11.88 -3.20 14.58
N THR A 96 11.00 -3.83 13.80
CA THR A 96 10.51 -3.34 12.50
C THR A 96 9.26 -2.47 12.64
N GLY A 97 8.58 -2.48 13.79
CA GLY A 97 7.31 -1.80 14.04
C GLY A 97 6.09 -2.71 13.87
N ASN A 98 4.89 -2.11 13.88
CA ASN A 98 3.61 -2.83 13.83
C ASN A 98 2.59 -2.10 12.92
N PRO A 99 1.52 -2.78 12.44
CA PRO A 99 0.44 -2.12 11.72
C PRO A 99 -0.17 -0.95 12.53
N GLY A 100 -0.39 0.17 11.86
CA GLY A 100 -0.94 1.39 12.45
C GLY A 100 -2.43 1.59 12.14
N LYS A 101 -3.11 2.44 12.94
CA LYS A 101 -4.48 2.87 12.69
C LYS A 101 -4.51 4.23 11.99
N ALA A 102 -5.36 4.36 10.98
CA ALA A 102 -5.52 5.60 10.20
C ALA A 102 -5.82 6.85 11.02
N THR A 103 -6.61 6.69 12.08
CA THR A 103 -7.02 7.77 12.99
C THR A 103 -5.91 8.25 13.91
N VAL A 104 -4.81 7.50 14.00
CA VAL A 104 -3.67 7.76 14.89
C VAL A 104 -2.42 8.17 14.09
N ALA A 105 -2.50 8.20 12.75
CA ALA A 105 -1.37 8.58 11.91
C ALA A 105 -0.92 10.02 12.24
N THR A 106 0.33 10.16 12.66
CA THR A 106 0.95 11.42 13.10
C THR A 106 1.62 12.16 11.94
N GLN A 107 1.92 11.48 10.83
CA GLN A 107 2.54 12.05 9.65
C GLN A 107 2.17 11.26 8.39
N ASN A 108 2.05 11.97 7.26
CA ASN A 108 1.93 11.36 5.94
C ASN A 108 3.27 11.49 5.21
N VAL A 109 3.74 10.40 4.61
CA VAL A 109 4.95 10.38 3.79
C VAL A 109 4.57 9.85 2.41
N GLU A 110 4.72 10.69 1.39
CA GLU A 110 4.57 10.25 0.00
C GLU A 110 5.86 9.58 -0.47
N ILE A 111 5.75 8.38 -1.04
CA ILE A 111 6.85 7.65 -1.66
C ILE A 111 6.49 7.41 -3.12
N THR A 112 7.31 7.92 -4.01
CA THR A 112 7.19 7.63 -5.45
C THR A 112 8.08 6.45 -5.82
N MET A 113 7.60 5.60 -6.71
CA MET A 113 8.30 4.45 -7.26
C MET A 113 8.14 4.43 -8.78
N ASP A 114 9.18 4.00 -9.49
CA ASP A 114 9.18 3.92 -10.95
C ASP A 114 10.09 2.79 -11.47
N ASP A 115 10.08 2.61 -12.79
CA ASP A 115 10.78 1.52 -13.49
C ASP A 115 12.32 1.63 -13.41
N SER A 116 12.89 2.66 -12.76
CA SER A 116 14.32 2.72 -12.44
C SER A 116 14.72 1.87 -11.23
N MET A 117 13.77 1.13 -10.65
CA MET A 117 13.94 0.27 -9.47
C MET A 117 14.35 1.07 -8.24
N ARG A 118 13.69 2.22 -8.01
CA ARG A 118 13.97 3.12 -6.89
C ARG A 118 12.71 3.57 -6.18
N PHE A 119 12.85 3.80 -4.88
CA PHE A 119 11.92 4.59 -4.10
C PHE A 119 12.44 6.02 -3.99
N THR A 120 11.55 6.99 -3.98
CA THR A 120 11.88 8.39 -3.71
C THR A 120 10.84 8.98 -2.76
N PRO A 121 11.21 9.33 -1.51
CA PRO A 121 12.55 9.16 -0.92
C PRO A 121 12.90 7.68 -0.65
N ASP A 122 14.19 7.37 -0.63
CA ASP A 122 14.75 6.07 -0.22
C ASP A 122 15.20 6.05 1.25
N VAL A 123 15.30 7.21 1.90
CA VAL A 123 15.57 7.34 3.34
C VAL A 123 14.50 8.19 4.00
N ILE A 124 13.91 7.67 5.08
CA ILE A 124 12.82 8.30 5.83
C ILE A 124 13.21 8.36 7.30
N HIS A 125 13.04 9.53 7.91
CA HIS A 125 13.32 9.74 9.33
C HIS A 125 12.00 9.76 10.12
N VAL A 126 11.95 9.01 11.22
CA VAL A 126 10.79 8.88 12.10
C VAL A 126 11.24 8.86 13.55
N GLN A 127 10.35 9.20 14.48
CA GLN A 127 10.62 9.11 15.91
C GLN A 127 10.02 7.84 16.53
N PRO A 128 10.61 7.31 17.60
CA PRO A 128 10.00 6.25 18.40
C PRO A 128 8.57 6.61 18.82
N GLY A 129 7.63 5.69 18.61
CA GLY A 129 6.21 5.85 18.89
C GLY A 129 5.38 6.46 17.76
N GLN A 130 5.99 6.99 16.70
CA GLN A 130 5.25 7.60 15.58
C GLN A 130 4.49 6.56 14.76
N THR A 131 3.31 6.98 14.28
CA THR A 131 2.52 6.22 13.31
C THR A 131 2.53 6.98 11.98
N ILE A 132 3.11 6.39 10.95
CA ILE A 132 3.24 7.01 9.64
C ILE A 132 2.20 6.41 8.70
N ARG A 133 1.52 7.26 7.93
CA ARG A 133 0.80 6.84 6.72
C ARG A 133 1.73 7.04 5.52
N PHE A 134 2.20 5.94 4.96
CA PHE A 134 2.87 5.94 3.68
C PHE A 134 1.82 5.99 2.56
N VAL A 135 1.99 6.93 1.64
CA VAL A 135 1.20 7.04 0.41
C VAL A 135 2.13 6.73 -0.75
N LEU A 136 1.95 5.59 -1.37
CA LEU A 136 2.82 5.08 -2.41
C LEU A 136 2.22 5.44 -3.76
N ILE A 137 3.03 6.00 -4.66
CA ILE A 137 2.62 6.39 -6.01
C ILE A 137 3.53 5.70 -7.01
N ASN A 138 2.96 4.78 -7.78
CA ASN A 138 3.67 4.12 -8.86
C ASN A 138 3.56 4.95 -10.14
N ARG A 139 4.68 5.53 -10.56
CA ARG A 139 4.84 6.29 -11.81
C ARG A 139 5.40 5.43 -12.94
N GLY A 140 5.73 4.18 -12.66
CA GLY A 140 6.22 3.20 -13.61
C GLY A 140 5.10 2.51 -14.40
N GLN A 141 5.54 1.72 -15.36
CA GLN A 141 4.70 0.92 -16.25
C GLN A 141 4.55 -0.53 -15.76
N ILE A 142 5.36 -0.94 -14.77
CA ILE A 142 5.24 -2.24 -14.12
C ILE A 142 4.70 -2.11 -12.69
N LYS A 143 4.14 -3.21 -12.18
CA LYS A 143 3.67 -3.29 -10.78
C LYS A 143 4.87 -3.08 -9.86
N HIS A 144 4.64 -2.48 -8.70
CA HIS A 144 5.64 -2.37 -7.66
C HIS A 144 5.01 -2.61 -6.31
N GLU A 145 5.82 -2.96 -5.33
CA GLU A 145 5.36 -3.13 -3.95
C GLU A 145 6.37 -2.53 -2.97
N MET A 146 5.90 -2.28 -1.76
CA MET A 146 6.76 -1.95 -0.63
C MET A 146 6.41 -2.88 0.52
N THR A 147 7.44 -3.56 1.03
CA THR A 147 7.38 -4.43 2.21
C THR A 147 8.32 -3.86 3.26
N ILE A 148 7.84 -3.64 4.49
CA ILE A 148 8.65 -3.17 5.61
C ILE A 148 9.16 -4.37 6.42
N GLY A 149 10.47 -4.53 6.57
CA GLY A 149 11.05 -5.73 7.19
C GLY A 149 12.52 -5.55 7.55
N SER A 150 13.10 -6.54 8.22
CA SER A 150 14.56 -6.69 8.22
C SER A 150 15.04 -7.14 6.85
N MET A 151 16.28 -6.79 6.45
CA MET A 151 16.86 -7.30 5.20
C MET A 151 16.83 -8.83 5.06
N ALA A 152 16.87 -9.57 6.17
CA ALA A 152 16.79 -11.02 6.14
C ALA A 152 15.39 -11.51 5.75
N GLU A 153 14.35 -10.93 6.35
CA GLU A 153 12.94 -11.23 6.03
C GLU A 153 12.59 -10.84 4.59
N LEU A 154 13.06 -9.68 4.13
CA LEU A 154 12.80 -9.20 2.76
C LEU A 154 13.42 -10.13 1.71
N LYS A 155 14.66 -10.59 1.91
CA LYS A 155 15.32 -11.57 1.03
C LYS A 155 14.66 -12.93 1.03
N GLU A 156 14.11 -13.34 2.17
CA GLU A 156 13.38 -14.60 2.24
C GLU A 156 12.04 -14.51 1.52
N HIS A 157 11.35 -13.36 1.65
CA HIS A 157 10.13 -13.08 0.91
C HIS A 157 10.36 -13.11 -0.60
N GLU A 158 11.42 -12.46 -1.09
CA GLU A 158 11.78 -12.48 -2.52
C GLU A 158 12.00 -13.89 -3.06
N LYS A 159 12.73 -14.74 -2.32
CA LYS A 159 12.91 -16.15 -2.71
C LYS A 159 11.59 -16.91 -2.71
N MET A 160 10.72 -16.63 -1.74
CA MET A 160 9.39 -17.25 -1.67
C MET A 160 8.55 -16.90 -2.91
N MET A 161 8.54 -15.62 -3.30
CA MET A 161 7.83 -15.16 -4.50
C MET A 161 8.42 -15.74 -5.78
N ALA A 162 9.74 -15.89 -5.85
CA ALA A 162 10.40 -16.57 -6.97
C ALA A 162 10.06 -18.07 -7.04
N ALA A 163 9.85 -18.73 -5.89
CA ALA A 163 9.50 -20.14 -5.82
C ALA A 163 8.01 -20.41 -6.07
N MET A 164 7.13 -19.43 -5.80
CA MET A 164 5.68 -19.57 -5.90
C MET A 164 5.07 -18.38 -6.67
N PRO A 165 5.15 -18.37 -8.01
CA PRO A 165 4.72 -17.23 -8.84
C PRO A 165 3.19 -17.00 -8.84
N ASP A 166 2.40 -17.98 -8.41
CA ASP A 166 0.94 -17.88 -8.31
C ASP A 166 0.44 -17.42 -6.92
N MET A 167 1.36 -17.10 -5.98
CA MET A 167 0.99 -16.53 -4.67
C MET A 167 0.35 -15.14 -4.86
N PRO A 168 -0.77 -14.84 -4.18
CA PRO A 168 -1.32 -13.49 -4.16
C PRO A 168 -0.32 -12.50 -3.57
N ASP A 169 0.05 -11.46 -4.33
CA ASP A 169 0.88 -10.38 -3.81
C ASP A 169 0.10 -9.57 -2.75
N GLY A 170 0.81 -8.93 -1.81
CA GLY A 170 0.20 -7.98 -0.88
C GLY A 170 -0.60 -8.60 0.27
N ALA A 171 -0.43 -9.88 0.56
CA ALA A 171 -1.18 -10.56 1.63
C ALA A 171 -0.69 -10.20 3.04
N GLU A 172 0.53 -9.67 3.16
CA GLU A 172 1.17 -9.40 4.45
C GLU A 172 0.82 -8.00 5.00
N PRO A 173 0.63 -7.85 6.32
CA PRO A 173 0.19 -6.58 6.92
C PRO A 173 1.23 -5.44 6.82
N ASN A 174 2.48 -5.77 6.53
CA ASN A 174 3.60 -4.86 6.32
C ASN A 174 3.88 -4.58 4.83
N MET A 175 2.98 -5.00 3.94
CA MET A 175 3.16 -4.94 2.49
C MET A 175 2.03 -4.17 1.81
N VAL A 176 2.36 -3.48 0.72
CA VAL A 176 1.36 -2.92 -0.20
C VAL A 176 1.86 -3.02 -1.64
N ALA A 177 1.08 -3.65 -2.50
CA ALA A 177 1.30 -3.68 -3.94
C ALA A 177 0.54 -2.53 -4.62
N VAL A 178 1.18 -1.89 -5.61
CA VAL A 178 0.67 -0.73 -6.34
C VAL A 178 0.76 -1.00 -7.84
N PRO A 179 -0.38 -1.04 -8.56
CA PRO A 179 -0.37 -1.26 -10.01
C PRO A 179 0.26 -0.07 -10.75
N PRO A 180 0.63 -0.23 -12.03
CA PRO A 180 1.14 0.86 -12.87
C PRO A 180 0.23 2.09 -12.84
N GLY A 181 0.82 3.28 -12.66
CA GLY A 181 0.07 4.55 -12.54
C GLY A 181 -0.80 4.68 -11.28
N GLY A 182 -0.77 3.68 -10.39
CA GLY A 182 -1.65 3.56 -9.24
C GLY A 182 -1.15 4.26 -7.98
N LYS A 183 -1.99 4.16 -6.93
CA LYS A 183 -1.63 4.58 -5.56
C LYS A 183 -2.02 3.50 -4.55
N GLY A 184 -1.24 3.36 -3.50
CA GLY A 184 -1.51 2.48 -2.36
C GLY A 184 -1.18 3.17 -1.04
N GLU A 185 -1.72 2.66 0.06
CA GLU A 185 -1.46 3.18 1.40
C GLU A 185 -1.00 2.07 2.34
N LEU A 186 -0.01 2.37 3.18
CA LEU A 186 0.44 1.52 4.28
C LEU A 186 0.57 2.36 5.54
N ILE A 187 -0.05 1.93 6.64
CA ILE A 187 -0.01 2.66 7.90
C ILE A 187 0.78 1.84 8.91
N TRP A 188 1.84 2.42 9.45
CA TRP A 188 2.80 1.69 10.25
C TRP A 188 3.25 2.49 11.48
N ARG A 189 3.32 1.82 12.62
CA ARG A 189 3.81 2.38 13.88
C ARG A 189 5.22 1.89 14.17
N PHE A 190 6.16 2.82 14.35
CA PHE A 190 7.53 2.54 14.76
C PHE A 190 7.65 2.67 16.28
N GLY A 191 8.29 1.71 16.95
CA GLY A 191 8.35 1.68 18.41
C GLY A 191 9.75 1.89 18.98
N LYS A 192 10.72 1.07 18.56
CA LYS A 192 12.10 1.10 19.08
C LYS A 192 13.02 1.90 18.14
N PRO A 193 13.98 2.69 18.66
CA PRO A 193 15.03 3.28 17.84
C PRO A 193 15.82 2.23 17.06
N GLY A 194 16.29 2.59 15.87
CA GLY A 194 17.04 1.68 15.00
C GLY A 194 16.81 1.95 13.52
N THR A 195 17.31 1.05 12.69
CA THR A 195 17.09 1.08 11.24
C THR A 195 16.14 -0.05 10.86
N VAL A 196 15.09 0.30 10.13
CA VAL A 196 14.16 -0.63 9.51
C VAL A 196 14.32 -0.53 8.00
N ASP A 197 14.36 -1.66 7.31
CA ASP A 197 14.47 -1.65 5.86
C ASP A 197 13.07 -1.75 5.21
N PHE A 198 12.99 -1.28 3.98
CA PHE A 198 11.86 -1.59 3.11
C PHE A 198 12.35 -1.88 1.70
N ALA A 199 11.65 -2.75 0.98
CA ALA A 199 12.04 -3.15 -0.37
C ALA A 199 10.83 -3.51 -1.23
N CYS A 200 11.06 -3.56 -2.54
CA CYS A 200 10.17 -4.27 -3.47
C CYS A 200 10.68 -5.71 -3.57
N THR A 201 9.91 -6.66 -3.07
CA THR A 201 10.30 -8.08 -2.96
C THR A 201 9.86 -8.92 -4.17
N MET A 202 9.43 -8.27 -5.25
CA MET A 202 9.21 -8.94 -6.51
C MET A 202 10.54 -9.42 -7.11
N PRO A 203 10.59 -10.61 -7.74
CA PRO A 203 11.84 -11.18 -8.23
C PRO A 203 12.65 -10.22 -9.10
N GLY A 204 13.90 -9.94 -8.73
CA GLY A 204 14.81 -9.09 -9.50
C GLY A 204 14.78 -7.60 -9.12
N HIS A 205 13.74 -7.13 -8.43
CA HIS A 205 13.58 -5.71 -8.12
C HIS A 205 14.50 -5.28 -6.98
N MET A 206 14.60 -6.10 -5.93
CA MET A 206 15.46 -5.79 -4.79
C MET A 206 16.93 -5.88 -5.19
N GLU A 207 17.34 -6.88 -5.99
CA GLU A 207 18.72 -6.98 -6.47
C GLU A 207 19.11 -5.85 -7.43
N ALA A 208 18.15 -5.30 -8.16
CA ALA A 208 18.35 -4.08 -8.96
C ALA A 208 18.52 -2.81 -8.11
N GLY A 209 18.28 -2.89 -6.80
CA GLY A 209 18.51 -1.81 -5.85
C GLY A 209 17.24 -1.13 -5.36
N MET A 210 16.06 -1.73 -5.54
CA MET A 210 14.79 -1.21 -5.04
C MET A 210 14.63 -1.48 -3.54
N VAL A 211 15.44 -0.76 -2.76
CA VAL A 211 15.51 -0.80 -1.29
C VAL A 211 15.50 0.62 -0.74
N GLY A 212 15.05 0.76 0.49
CA GLY A 212 15.13 2.00 1.26
C GLY A 212 15.24 1.72 2.75
N LYS A 213 15.41 2.80 3.52
CA LYS A 213 15.63 2.77 4.97
C LYS A 213 14.72 3.72 5.70
N ILE A 214 14.20 3.26 6.82
CA ILE A 214 13.54 4.08 7.83
C ILE A 214 14.48 4.16 9.03
N LEU A 215 14.89 5.36 9.38
CA LEU A 215 15.73 5.66 10.53
C LEU A 215 14.82 6.13 11.67
N VAL A 216 14.75 5.33 12.72
CA VAL A 216 13.97 5.62 13.94
C VAL A 216 14.91 6.25 14.98
N GLU A 217 14.81 7.56 15.18
CA GLU A 217 15.72 8.36 16.02
C GLU A 217 15.03 9.45 16.86
#